data_AF-X0V4F3-F1
#
_entry.id   AF-X0V4F3-F1
#
_cell.length_a   1.000
_cell.length_b   1.000
_cell.length_c   1.000
_cell.angle_alpha   90.00
_cell.angle_beta   90.00
_cell.angle_gamma   90.00
#
_symmetry.space_group_name_H-M   'P 1'
#
loop_
_entity.id
_entity.type
_entity.pdbx_description
1 polymer ?
#
loop_
_entity_poly.entity_id
_entity_poly.type
_entity_poly.pdbx_seq_one_letter_code
_entity_poly.pdbx_strand_id
1 'polypeptide(L)'
;MKYKLTKILEKALGAFQKATSLNVDIHDYEYDEAGYPDTFVRIAYEDVELDFVVEVKLGITKATIGIVAREFSKFQEKALLVTRYVNPRIAELLKEMDIPFIDTVGNAYVNQPPLYIFIKGKGEFRP
;
A
#
# COMPACT_ATOMS: atom_id res chain seq x y z
N MET A 1 -2.18 -9.34 17.73
CA MET A 1 -2.47 -8.15 16.88
C MET A 1 -1.54 -8.08 15.67
N LYS A 2 -0.20 -8.12 15.85
CA LYS A 2 0.81 -8.14 14.77
C LYS A 2 0.54 -9.19 13.68
N TYR A 3 0.31 -10.45 14.06
CA TYR A 3 -0.02 -11.55 13.14
C TYR A 3 -1.20 -11.28 12.19
N LYS A 4 -2.23 -10.55 12.64
CA LYS A 4 -3.40 -10.24 11.79
C LYS A 4 -3.07 -9.18 10.74
N LEU A 5 -2.19 -8.23 11.06
CA LEU A 5 -1.74 -7.19 10.13
C LEU A 5 -0.79 -7.78 9.08
N THR A 6 0.11 -8.68 9.48
CA THR A 6 0.97 -9.44 8.55
C THR A 6 0.15 -10.20 7.51
N LYS A 7 -0.94 -10.87 7.92
CA LYS A 7 -1.84 -11.54 6.97
C LYS A 7 -2.51 -10.61 5.97
N ILE A 8 -2.82 -9.37 6.37
CA ILE A 8 -3.41 -8.38 5.46
C ILE A 8 -2.36 -7.94 4.45
N LEU A 9 -1.13 -7.71 4.90
CA LEU A 9 0.00 -7.38 4.05
C LEU A 9 0.25 -8.46 3.00
N GLU A 10 0.51 -9.70 3.44
CA GLU A 10 0.77 -10.84 2.53
C GLU A 10 -0.35 -11.02 1.51
N LYS A 11 -1.62 -10.94 1.94
CA LYS A 11 -2.76 -11.09 1.04
C LYS A 11 -2.87 -9.95 0.03
N ALA A 12 -2.63 -8.72 0.45
CA ALA A 12 -2.65 -7.56 -0.44
C ALA A 12 -1.51 -7.61 -1.47
N LEU A 13 -0.30 -7.98 -1.04
CA LEU A 13 0.83 -8.19 -1.94
C LEU A 13 0.55 -9.30 -2.95
N GLY A 14 0.03 -10.45 -2.49
CA GLY A 14 -0.34 -11.54 -3.39
C GLY A 14 -1.45 -11.16 -4.38
N ALA A 15 -2.41 -10.32 -3.98
CA ALA A 15 -3.43 -9.80 -4.90
C ALA A 15 -2.84 -8.82 -5.92
N PHE A 16 -1.95 -7.93 -5.47
CA PHE A 16 -1.24 -6.97 -6.32
C PHE A 16 -0.33 -7.65 -7.33
N GLN A 17 0.49 -8.62 -6.91
CA GLN A 17 1.35 -9.42 -7.79
C GLN A 17 0.51 -10.14 -8.86
N LYS A 18 -0.62 -10.76 -8.48
CA LYS A 18 -1.52 -11.41 -9.45
C LYS A 18 -2.13 -10.43 -10.45
N ALA A 19 -2.42 -9.20 -10.03
CA ALA A 19 -3.06 -8.20 -10.87
C ALA A 19 -2.09 -7.46 -11.80
N THR A 20 -0.79 -7.44 -11.47
CA THR A 20 0.23 -6.63 -12.16
C THR A 20 1.35 -7.46 -12.78
N SER A 21 1.54 -8.70 -12.35
CA SER A 21 2.70 -9.55 -12.64
C SER A 21 4.04 -8.95 -12.18
N LEU A 22 4.03 -7.94 -11.31
CA LEU A 22 5.26 -7.35 -10.76
C LEU A 22 5.82 -8.19 -9.61
N ASN A 23 7.14 -8.21 -9.50
CA ASN A 23 7.83 -8.80 -8.35
C ASN A 23 7.76 -7.81 -7.19
N VAL A 24 7.38 -8.33 -6.02
CA VAL A 24 7.23 -7.53 -4.81
C VAL A 24 7.72 -8.33 -3.62
N ASP A 25 8.65 -7.74 -2.87
CA ASP A 25 9.32 -8.39 -1.75
C ASP A 25 9.13 -7.59 -0.46
N ILE A 26 8.96 -8.31 0.65
CA ILE A 26 8.90 -7.71 1.99
C ILE A 26 10.34 -7.65 2.50
N HIS A 27 10.78 -6.45 2.86
CA HIS A 27 12.06 -6.21 3.49
C HIS A 27 11.82 -5.81 4.95
N ASP A 28 12.20 -6.69 5.86
CA ASP A 28 12.38 -6.32 7.27
C ASP A 28 13.75 -5.65 7.38
N TYR A 29 13.80 -4.34 7.62
CA TYR A 29 15.03 -3.68 8.02
C TYR A 29 15.22 -3.88 9.53
N GLU A 30 16.37 -4.39 9.94
CA GLU A 30 16.80 -4.24 11.32
C GLU A 30 16.94 -2.74 11.61
N TYR A 31 16.23 -2.27 12.63
CA TYR A 31 16.25 -0.89 13.08
C TYR A 31 17.69 -0.38 13.20
N ASP A 32 17.99 0.78 12.60
CA ASP A 32 19.04 1.62 13.16
C ASP A 32 18.47 2.39 14.38
N GLU A 33 19.34 2.92 15.22
CA GLU A 33 18.98 3.65 16.44
C GLU A 33 18.09 4.90 16.18
N ALA A 34 17.79 5.23 14.91
CA ALA A 34 17.00 6.40 14.51
C ALA A 34 15.49 6.11 14.31
N GLY A 35 15.02 4.88 14.48
CA GLY A 35 13.58 4.58 14.60
C GLY A 35 12.82 4.46 13.27
N TYR A 36 13.43 3.82 12.27
CA TYR A 36 12.82 3.46 10.99
C TYR A 36 11.53 2.60 11.13
N PRO A 37 10.61 2.61 10.13
CA PRO A 37 9.29 2.00 10.24
C PRO A 37 9.29 0.46 10.24
N ASP A 38 8.22 -0.10 10.81
CA ASP A 38 8.04 -1.53 11.13
C ASP A 38 8.21 -2.51 9.95
N THR A 39 8.06 -2.07 8.69
CA THR A 39 8.14 -2.92 7.47
C THR A 39 8.34 -2.08 6.20
N PHE A 40 9.18 -2.56 5.28
CA PHE A 40 9.30 -2.04 3.93
C PHE A 40 8.82 -3.04 2.87
N VAL A 41 8.31 -2.53 1.76
CA VAL A 41 8.01 -3.30 0.56
C VAL A 41 8.77 -2.72 -0.61
N ARG A 42 9.45 -3.60 -1.35
CA ARG A 42 10.14 -3.29 -2.59
C ARG A 42 9.33 -3.75 -3.77
N ILE A 43 9.03 -2.86 -4.71
CA ILE A 43 8.42 -3.19 -5.99
C ILE A 43 9.50 -3.08 -7.07
N ALA A 44 9.81 -4.18 -7.73
CA ALA A 44 10.72 -4.18 -8.88
C ALA A 44 9.92 -3.91 -10.15
N TYR A 45 10.36 -2.93 -10.94
CA TYR A 45 9.76 -2.59 -12.22
C TYR A 45 10.85 -2.17 -13.20
N GLU A 46 10.95 -2.88 -14.33
CA GLU A 46 12.05 -2.72 -15.28
C GLU A 46 13.42 -2.80 -14.57
N ASP A 47 14.30 -1.81 -14.74
CA ASP A 47 15.61 -1.74 -14.12
C ASP A 47 15.62 -0.92 -12.80
N VAL A 48 14.44 -0.64 -12.22
CA VAL A 48 14.32 0.12 -10.97
C VAL A 48 13.68 -0.68 -9.85
N GLU A 49 14.13 -0.40 -8.62
CA GLU A 49 13.57 -0.89 -7.38
C GLU A 49 12.97 0.29 -6.61
N LEU A 50 11.68 0.19 -6.27
CA LEU A 50 10.95 1.24 -5.56
C LEU A 50 10.63 0.76 -4.15
N ASP A 51 11.22 1.40 -3.15
CA ASP A 51 10.99 1.10 -1.75
C ASP A 51 9.89 1.95 -1.13
N PHE A 52 9.01 1.27 -0.39
CA PHE A 52 7.90 1.89 0.30
C PHE A 52 7.87 1.49 1.78
N VAL A 53 7.73 2.49 2.65
CA VAL A 53 7.27 2.32 4.02
C VAL A 53 5.84 1.82 4.00
N VAL A 54 5.57 0.73 4.71
CA VAL A 54 4.22 0.14 4.73
C VAL A 54 3.43 0.58 5.96
N GLU A 55 2.24 1.12 5.73
CA GLU A 55 1.26 1.39 6.78
C GLU A 55 0.03 0.51 6.59
N VAL A 56 -0.11 -0.51 7.44
CA VAL A 56 -1.27 -1.42 7.40
C VAL A 56 -2.42 -0.88 8.25
N LYS A 57 -3.55 -0.56 7.62
CA LYS A 57 -4.79 -0.17 8.31
C LYS A 57 -5.91 -1.20 8.05
N LEU A 58 -6.70 -1.52 9.08
CA LEU A 58 -7.79 -2.51 8.95
C LEU A 58 -8.96 -2.04 8.05
N GLY A 59 -9.04 -0.74 7.80
CA GLY A 59 -10.03 -0.10 6.95
C GLY A 59 -9.68 1.37 6.74
N ILE A 60 -10.20 1.95 5.67
CA ILE A 60 -10.02 3.35 5.31
C ILE A 60 -11.39 3.96 4.98
N THR A 61 -11.64 5.15 5.52
CA THR A 61 -12.89 5.89 5.34
C THR A 61 -12.58 7.33 4.98
N LYS A 62 -13.56 8.06 4.43
CA LYS A 62 -13.39 9.49 4.11
C LYS A 62 -12.90 10.31 5.31
N ALA A 63 -13.33 9.97 6.53
CA ALA A 63 -12.93 10.66 7.75
C ALA A 63 -11.47 10.37 8.17
N THR A 64 -10.93 9.20 7.79
CA THR A 64 -9.59 8.77 8.21
C THR A 64 -8.51 9.02 7.17
N ILE A 65 -8.85 9.32 5.91
CA ILE A 65 -7.87 9.59 4.85
C ILE A 65 -6.96 10.77 5.23
N GLY A 66 -7.50 11.86 5.78
CA GLY A 66 -6.69 13.01 6.19
C GLY A 66 -5.69 12.68 7.30
N ILE A 67 -6.00 11.70 8.16
CA ILE A 67 -5.09 11.20 9.18
C ILE A 67 -3.94 10.44 8.51
N VAL A 68 -4.24 9.54 7.58
CA VAL A 68 -3.23 8.79 6.82
C VAL A 68 -2.33 9.74 6.02
N ALA A 69 -2.90 10.74 5.34
CA ALA A 69 -2.12 11.74 4.59
C ALA A 69 -1.13 12.47 5.50
N ARG A 70 -1.58 12.88 6.71
CA ARG A 70 -0.72 13.53 7.69
C ARG A 70 0.34 12.58 8.25
N GLU A 71 0.03 11.31 8.46
CA GLU A 71 1.02 10.30 8.86
C GLU A 71 2.08 10.14 7.77
N PHE A 72 1.66 10.03 6.50
CA PHE A 72 2.56 9.86 5.37
C PHE A 72 3.51 11.06 5.19
N SER A 73 3.02 12.28 5.46
CA SER A 73 3.85 13.49 5.38
C SER A 73 5.01 13.54 6.39
N LYS A 74 5.06 12.62 7.35
CA LYS A 74 6.16 12.52 8.33
C LYS A 74 7.30 11.63 7.85
N PHE A 75 7.06 10.75 6.89
CA PHE A 75 8.10 9.89 6.33
C PHE A 75 8.94 10.68 5.32
N GLN A 76 10.26 10.47 5.35
CA GLN A 76 11.14 10.99 4.30
C GLN A 76 11.05 10.11 3.04
N GLU A 77 10.78 8.83 3.26
CA GLU A 77 10.56 7.79 2.26
C GLU A 77 9.15 7.82 1.69
N LYS A 78 8.96 7.12 0.57
CA LYS A 78 7.63 6.88 0.01
C LYS A 78 6.85 5.93 0.92
N ALA A 79 5.55 6.19 1.07
CA ALA A 79 4.68 5.36 1.89
C ALA A 79 3.60 4.69 1.06
N LEU A 80 3.24 3.47 1.46
CA LEU A 80 2.23 2.62 0.83
C LEU A 80 1.18 2.21 1.85
N LEU A 81 -0.07 2.60 1.59
CA LEU A 81 -1.21 2.19 2.41
C LEU A 81 -1.63 0.77 2.05
N VAL A 82 -1.68 -0.11 3.04
CA VAL A 82 -2.17 -1.48 2.86
C VAL A 82 -3.43 -1.70 3.68
N THR A 83 -4.49 -2.19 3.05
CA THR A 83 -5.79 -2.38 3.71
C THR A 83 -6.54 -3.61 3.23
N ARG A 84 -7.58 -4.02 3.96
CA ARG A 84 -8.42 -5.15 3.55
C ARG A 84 -9.17 -4.86 2.26
N TYR A 85 -9.76 -3.68 2.16
CA TYR A 85 -10.58 -3.29 1.02
C TYR A 85 -10.65 -1.77 0.91
N VAL A 86 -10.50 -1.27 -0.31
CA VAL A 86 -10.80 0.09 -0.71
C VAL A 86 -12.00 0.07 -1.65
N ASN A 87 -13.11 0.68 -1.23
CA ASN A 87 -14.24 0.83 -2.12
C ASN A 87 -13.94 1.87 -3.23
N PRO A 88 -14.66 1.84 -4.37
CA PRO A 88 -14.35 2.71 -5.50
C PRO A 88 -14.31 4.20 -5.18
N ARG A 89 -15.20 4.71 -4.32
CA ARG A 89 -15.20 6.14 -3.95
C ARG A 89 -13.95 6.53 -3.16
N ILE A 90 -13.49 5.66 -2.26
CA ILE A 90 -12.27 5.90 -1.50
C ILE A 90 -11.02 5.74 -2.39
N ALA A 91 -11.04 4.82 -3.37
CA ALA A 91 -9.94 4.67 -4.32
C ALA A 91 -9.70 5.94 -5.14
N GLU A 92 -10.77 6.61 -5.59
CA GLU A 92 -10.66 7.90 -6.28
C GLU A 92 -10.06 8.98 -5.37
N LEU A 93 -10.55 9.09 -4.13
CA LEU A 93 -10.04 10.09 -3.18
C LEU A 93 -8.55 9.86 -2.85
N LEU A 94 -8.13 8.60 -2.66
CA LEU A 94 -6.73 8.28 -2.44
C LEU A 94 -5.87 8.66 -3.65
N LYS A 95 -6.35 8.38 -4.88
CA LYS A 95 -5.68 8.80 -6.11
C LYS A 95 -5.62 10.31 -6.29
N GLU A 96 -6.70 11.04 -6.01
CA GLU A 96 -6.74 12.51 -6.07
C GLU A 96 -5.73 13.15 -5.10
N MET A 97 -5.50 12.49 -3.97
CA MET A 97 -4.51 12.91 -2.96
C MET A 97 -3.11 12.36 -3.21
N ASP A 98 -2.90 11.62 -4.31
CA ASP A 98 -1.63 10.95 -4.65
C ASP A 98 -1.11 10.03 -3.52
N ILE A 99 -2.01 9.34 -2.82
CA ILE A 99 -1.67 8.40 -1.74
C ILE A 99 -1.61 6.98 -2.31
N PRO A 100 -0.42 6.36 -2.42
CA PRO A 100 -0.30 5.00 -2.91
C PRO A 100 -1.03 4.01 -1.99
N PHE A 101 -1.75 3.07 -2.58
CA PHE A 101 -2.40 2.01 -1.82
C PHE A 101 -2.47 0.70 -2.58
N ILE A 102 -2.57 -0.40 -1.82
CA ILE A 102 -2.98 -1.71 -2.30
C ILE A 102 -3.97 -2.34 -1.32
N ASP A 103 -4.86 -3.20 -1.81
CA ASP A 103 -5.77 -3.95 -0.96
C ASP A 103 -5.81 -5.45 -1.23
N THR A 104 -6.49 -6.19 -0.35
CA THR A 104 -6.53 -7.66 -0.42
C THR A 104 -7.39 -8.24 -1.54
N VAL A 105 -8.06 -7.41 -2.34
CA VAL A 105 -8.85 -7.85 -3.50
C VAL A 105 -8.23 -7.40 -4.83
N GLY A 106 -7.13 -6.66 -4.80
CA GLY A 106 -6.38 -6.23 -5.98
C GLY A 106 -6.71 -4.83 -6.46
N ASN A 107 -7.45 -4.02 -5.69
CA ASN A 107 -7.47 -2.58 -5.95
C ASN A 107 -6.11 -2.00 -5.61
N ALA A 108 -5.60 -1.15 -6.48
CA ALA A 108 -4.27 -0.57 -6.30
C ALA A 108 -4.18 0.81 -6.94
N TYR A 109 -3.36 1.67 -6.33
CA TYR A 109 -2.87 2.89 -6.93
C TYR A 109 -1.41 3.08 -6.54
N VAL A 110 -0.55 3.26 -7.54
CA VAL A 110 0.85 3.64 -7.37
C VAL A 110 1.18 4.65 -8.45
N ASN A 111 1.80 5.76 -8.08
CA ASN A 111 2.22 6.80 -9.02
C ASN A 111 3.62 7.26 -8.61
N GLN A 112 4.62 6.43 -8.92
CA GLN A 112 6.02 6.69 -8.62
C GLN A 112 6.82 6.42 -9.89
N PRO A 113 7.18 7.45 -10.67
CA PRO A 113 7.87 7.28 -11.93
C PRO A 113 9.10 6.36 -11.81
N PRO A 114 9.29 5.41 -12.75
CA PRO A 114 8.53 5.22 -13.99
C PRO A 114 7.21 4.43 -13.84
N LEU A 115 6.88 3.97 -12.63
CA LEU A 115 5.73 3.11 -12.36
C LEU A 115 4.42 3.90 -12.14
N TYR A 116 3.43 3.66 -13.00
CA TYR A 116 2.05 4.10 -12.78
C TYR A 116 1.08 2.91 -12.83
N ILE A 117 0.34 2.71 -11.75
CA ILE A 117 -0.67 1.67 -11.60
C ILE A 117 -1.94 2.32 -11.09
N PHE A 118 -3.06 2.02 -11.75
CA PHE A 118 -4.36 2.30 -11.17
C PHE A 118 -5.35 1.19 -11.53
N ILE A 119 -5.62 0.32 -10.56
CA ILE A 119 -6.48 -0.83 -10.70
C ILE A 119 -7.71 -0.63 -9.83
N LYS A 120 -8.87 -0.62 -10.48
CA LYS A 120 -10.18 -0.70 -9.85
C LYS A 120 -10.76 -2.07 -10.13
N GLY A 121 -10.93 -2.86 -9.09
CA GLY A 121 -11.65 -4.13 -9.13
C GLY A 121 -13.09 -3.92 -9.62
N LYS A 122 -13.58 -4.83 -10.45
CA LYS A 122 -14.93 -4.81 -11.02
C LYS A 122 -16.00 -5.50 -10.14
N GLY A 123 -15.73 -5.76 -8.85
CA GLY A 123 -16.59 -6.62 -8.00
C GLY A 123 -16.77 -6.15 -6.56
N GLU A 124 -17.95 -6.44 -6.00
CA GLU A 124 -18.33 -6.18 -4.61
C GLU A 124 -17.43 -6.94 -3.64
N PHE A 125 -16.85 -6.25 -2.66
CA PHE A 125 -16.25 -6.90 -1.50
C PHE A 125 -17.35 -7.52 -0.64
N ARG A 126 -17.35 -8.86 -0.53
CA ARG A 126 -18.21 -9.58 0.41
C ARG A 126 -17.39 -9.85 1.69
N PRO A 127 -17.73 -9.22 2.83
CA PRO A 127 -16.94 -9.23 4.06
C PRO A 127 -16.90 -10.59 4.77
#